data_AF-A9D576-F1
#
_entry.id   AF-A9D576-F1
#
_cell.length_a   1.000
_cell.length_b   1.000
_cell.length_c   1.000
_cell.angle_alpha   90.00
_cell.angle_beta   90.00
_cell.angle_gamma   90.00
#
_symmetry.space_group_name_H-M   'P 1'
#
loop_
_entity.id
_entity.type
_entity.pdbx_description
1 polymer ?
#
loop_
_entity_poly.entity_id
_entity_poly.type
_entity_poly.pdbx_seq_one_letter_code
_entity_poly.pdbx_strand_id
1 'polypeptide(L)' 'MHGRTRVECMMRLRRALDEFVVDGINTTIPLFRELLANPDIANGDYDIHWLEKFLAAKAAGK' A
#
# COMPACT_ATOMS: atom_id res chain seq x y z
N MET A 1 -12.66 2.04 1.28
CA MET A 1 -13.05 2.12 -0.14
C MET A 1 -13.92 0.94 -0.49
N HIS A 2 -14.92 1.13 -1.35
CA HIS A 2 -15.79 0.06 -1.79
C HIS A 2 -15.76 -0.02 -3.33
N GLY A 3 -15.67 -1.23 -3.86
CA GLY A 3 -15.68 -1.54 -5.29
C GLY A 3 -16.32 -2.91 -5.49
N ARG A 4 -16.86 -3.17 -6.69
CA ARG A 4 -17.49 -4.45 -7.02
C ARG A 4 -16.46 -5.57 -7.17
N THR A 5 -15.22 -5.18 -7.45
CA THR A 5 -14.06 -6.08 -7.53
C THR A 5 -12.91 -5.53 -6.70
N ARG A 6 -12.00 -6.42 -6.30
CA ARG A 6 -10.74 -6.08 -5.62
C ARG A 6 -9.95 -5.03 -6.41
N VAL A 7 -9.83 -5.22 -7.71
CA VAL A 7 -9.13 -4.30 -8.63
C VAL A 7 -9.79 -2.92 -8.61
N GLU A 8 -11.11 -2.85 -8.71
CA GLU A 8 -11.83 -1.58 -8.64
C GLU A 8 -11.62 -0.88 -7.29
N CYS A 9 -11.68 -1.63 -6.19
CA CYS A 9 -11.44 -1.09 -4.85
C CYS A 9 -10.02 -0.51 -4.71
N MET A 10 -9.01 -1.25 -5.18
CA MET A 10 -7.61 -0.80 -5.17
C MET A 10 -7.38 0.44 -6.04
N MET A 11 -7.96 0.49 -7.24
CA MET A 11 -7.85 1.65 -8.14
C MET A 11 -8.46 2.90 -7.52
N ARG A 12 -9.64 2.76 -6.88
CA ARG A 12 -10.24 3.87 -6.15
C ARG A 12 -9.33 4.28 -4.99
N LEU A 13 -8.81 3.33 -4.21
CA LEU A 13 -7.97 3.62 -3.04
C LEU A 13 -6.69 4.36 -3.46
N ARG A 14 -6.05 3.93 -4.55
CA ARG A 14 -4.89 4.62 -5.12
C ARG A 14 -5.21 6.08 -5.45
N ARG A 15 -6.31 6.33 -6.15
CA ARG A 15 -6.76 7.70 -6.46
C ARG A 15 -6.99 8.53 -5.21
N ALA A 16 -7.64 7.98 -4.19
CA ALA A 16 -7.88 8.70 -2.95
C ALA A 16 -6.58 9.05 -2.22
N LEU A 17 -5.59 8.14 -2.20
CA LEU A 17 -4.28 8.42 -1.60
C LEU A 17 -3.46 9.43 -2.41
N ASP A 18 -3.61 9.45 -3.74
CA ASP A 18 -2.92 10.41 -4.61
C ASP A 18 -3.48 11.83 -4.45
N GLU A 19 -4.78 11.97 -4.17
CA GLU A 19 -5.44 13.25 -3.90
C GLU A 19 -5.33 13.68 -2.41
N PHE A 20 -4.82 12.81 -1.53
CA PHE A 20 -4.73 13.08 -0.09
C PHE A 20 -3.51 13.93 0.24
N VAL A 21 -3.74 15.22 0.50
CA VAL A 21 -2.69 16.18 0.89
C VAL A 21 -2.74 16.40 2.41
N VAL A 22 -1.66 16.06 3.10
CA VAL A 22 -1.44 16.37 4.52
C VAL A 22 -0.16 17.16 4.64
N ASP A 23 -0.23 18.32 5.29
CA ASP A 23 0.92 19.16 5.56
C ASP A 23 1.31 19.11 7.04
N GLY A 24 2.60 19.33 7.33
CA GLY A 24 3.12 19.51 8.69
C GLY A 24 3.38 18.26 9.52
N ILE A 25 3.02 17.05 9.05
CA ILE A 25 3.30 15.78 9.75
C ILE A 25 3.67 14.64 8.81
N ASN A 26 4.49 13.70 9.30
CA ASN A 26 4.73 12.43 8.62
C ASN A 26 3.49 11.53 8.72
N THR A 27 3.10 10.94 7.60
CA THR A 27 1.96 10.03 7.53
C THR A 27 2.39 8.68 6.97
N THR A 28 1.53 7.67 7.10
CA THR A 28 1.72 6.35 6.51
C THR A 28 1.32 6.29 5.03
N ILE A 29 0.93 7.41 4.42
CA ILE A 29 0.53 7.48 3.01
C ILE A 29 1.62 6.95 2.07
N PRO A 30 2.92 7.29 2.23
CA PRO A 30 3.97 6.74 1.37
C PRO A 30 4.04 5.21 1.44
N LEU A 31 3.93 4.64 2.64
CA LEU A 31 3.90 3.19 2.85
C LEU A 31 2.72 2.57 2.10
N PHE A 32 1.51 3.09 2.26
CA PHE A 32 0.33 2.54 1.59
C PHE A 32 0.38 2.66 0.06
N ARG A 33 1.01 3.71 -0.49
CA ARG A 33 1.22 3.85 -1.94
C ARG A 33 2.16 2.77 -2.47
N GLU A 34 3.22 2.46 -1.75
CA GLU A 34 4.13 1.37 -2.10
C GLU A 34 3.47 0.00 -1.99
N LEU A 35 2.69 -0.23 -0.92
CA LEU A 35 1.95 -1.48 -0.75
C LEU A 35 0.98 -1.71 -1.91
N LEU A 36 0.25 -0.69 -2.37
CA LEU A 36 -0.67 -0.81 -3.50
C LEU A 36 0.02 -1.07 -4.85
N ALA A 37 1.30 -0.75 -4.97
CA ALA A 37 2.10 -1.06 -6.15
C ALA A 37 2.70 -2.48 -6.11
N ASN A 38 2.66 -3.16 -4.97
CA ASN A 38 3.25 -4.47 -4.79
C ASN A 38 2.34 -5.58 -5.38
N PRO A 39 2.87 -6.49 -6.23
CA PRO A 39 2.09 -7.60 -6.80
C PRO A 39 1.52 -8.56 -5.75
N ASP A 40 2.20 -8.80 -4.62
CA ASP A 40 1.70 -9.66 -3.54
C ASP A 40 0.40 -9.08 -2.96
N ILE A 41 0.37 -7.77 -2.77
CA ILE A 41 -0.81 -7.02 -2.36
C ILE A 41 -1.83 -6.93 -3.50
N ALA A 42 -1.44 -7.00 -4.78
CA ALA A 42 -2.38 -7.03 -5.90
C ALA A 42 -3.05 -8.41 -6.13
N ASN A 43 -2.41 -9.49 -5.69
CA ASN A 43 -2.92 -10.85 -5.82
C ASN A 43 -3.56 -11.36 -4.52
N GLY A 44 -3.19 -10.79 -3.36
CA GLY A 44 -3.62 -11.28 -2.06
C GLY A 44 -2.71 -12.36 -1.48
N ASP A 45 -1.48 -12.45 -1.99
CA ASP A 45 -0.49 -13.45 -1.62
C ASP A 45 0.34 -12.98 -0.43
N TYR A 46 -0.29 -12.78 0.73
CA TYR A 46 0.38 -12.34 1.95
C TYR A 46 -0.19 -12.98 3.21
N ASP A 47 0.63 -13.04 4.25
CA ASP A 47 0.28 -13.51 5.59
C ASP A 47 0.44 -12.39 6.63
N ILE A 48 0.20 -12.69 7.91
CA ILE A 48 0.31 -11.72 9.01
C ILE A 48 1.74 -11.21 9.25
N HIS A 49 2.76 -11.94 8.81
CA HIS A 49 4.18 -11.63 8.97
C HIS A 49 4.80 -11.00 7.70
N TRP A 50 4.02 -10.92 6.62
CA TRP A 50 4.51 -10.44 5.33
C TRP A 50 5.05 -9.01 5.42
N LEU A 51 4.36 -8.12 6.15
CA LEU A 51 4.78 -6.72 6.27
C LEU A 51 6.14 -6.60 6.98
N GLU A 52 6.37 -7.42 8.01
CA GLU A 52 7.64 -7.44 8.75
C GLU A 52 8.79 -7.84 7.81
N LYS A 53 8.59 -8.89 7.02
CA LYS A 53 9.57 -9.37 6.02
C LYS A 53 9.81 -8.34 4.92
N PHE A 54 8.74 -7.72 4.42
CA PHE A 54 8.82 -6.68 3.38
C PHE A 54 9.64 -5.47 3.85
N LEU A 55 9.37 -4.99 5.08
CA LEU A 55 10.11 -3.86 5.65
C LEU A 55 11.57 -4.21 5.95
N ALA A 56 11.85 -5.42 6.44
CA ALA A 56 13.21 -5.90 6.68
C ALA A 56 14.01 -6.00 5.37
N ALA A 57 13.42 -6.57 4.31
CA ALA A 57 14.06 -6.66 2.99
C ALA A 57 14.35 -5.26 2.40
N LYS A 58 13.42 -4.32 2.56
CA LYS A 58 13.58 -2.93 2.11
C LYS A 58 14.69 -2.19 2.89
N ALA A 59 14.81 -2.45 4.20
CA ALA A 59 15.87 -1.86 5.01
C ALA A 59 17.26 -2.43 4.68
N ALA A 60 17.34 -3.71 4.30
CA ALA A 60 18.59 -4.36 3.91
C ALA A 60 19.10 -3.97 2.51
N GLY A 61 18.21 -3.48 1.64
CA GLY A 61 18.54 -3.03 0.28
C GLY A 61 18.88 -1.55 0.14
N LYS A 62 19.10 -0.83 1.26
CA LYS A 62 19.45 0.60 1.29
C LYS A 62 20.87 0.81 1.76
#